data_AF-A0A496UUQ9-F1
#
_entry.id   AF-A0A496UUQ9-F1
#
_cell.length_a   1.000
_cell.length_b   1.000
_cell.length_c   1.000
_cell.angle_alpha   90.00
_cell.angle_beta   90.00
_cell.angle_gamma   90.00
#
_symmetry.space_group_name_H-M   'P 1'
#
loop_
_entity.id
_entity.type
_entity.pdbx_description
1 polymer ?
#
loop_
_entity_poly.entity_id
_entity_poly.type
_entity_poly.pdbx_seq_one_letter_code
_entity_poly.pdbx_strand_id
1 'polypeptide(L)'
;MKNAVCYALVLSFALASAAVASGPAARSLHADDVVLTTADGSEYTEAMLDSILAEYPKSVRNAAKRIGMVWHGQQRYMSFEQLAAYCAPVLWFSPDEPLLSGAEGEEIRQPTFFPFEEAVDRPVAYYRVRTVLTDPFFDTEEDALQVVDPDKRTTEIDLYQAAGIDLDFFFFYPSEEGLGAHKYDVESVQMKLVVIKTKKHPELGYWITCQKVTAKAHGILWYDNNLEVDRYTRFPIHVMVEEGKHASCTDKNADGHYSPGYDVNLRVNDAWGVRDVMATGSLYSGGFQAWMAKPRHKVHRVFPPLPEDSHLRDDFSVDGVYAKGNAIYELRPFPPKAEGIAYDPALERFVDKGDENWPEVEDFDGSKKFEQWAETEDFLKSISFAFRYDGDPGVSFAFPLLVVKSVSDPIGGGWLVNRIYFKDHGLRDFSYNMLYTTSASRWIDAYFAFGWEWDDDGTHTTTHTMTETGIKMRFIMGATPLGFLSKLTDFWGVRLGVKNLGIWDWEHIGYVVEVGAGVW
;
A
#
# COMPACT_ATOMS: atom_id res chain seq x y z
N MET A 1 1.20 52.70 27.04
CA MET A 1 -0.14 52.07 27.05
C MET A 1 -0.61 51.94 25.62
N LYS A 2 -1.21 50.78 25.27
CA LYS A 2 -1.63 50.27 23.94
C LYS A 2 -0.61 49.32 23.28
N ASN A 3 -0.78 48.03 23.58
CA ASN A 3 -0.57 46.87 22.71
C ASN A 3 -0.98 45.61 23.50
N ALA A 4 -2.27 45.29 23.51
CA ALA A 4 -2.81 44.04 24.07
C ALA A 4 -4.28 43.82 23.64
N VAL A 5 -4.58 43.89 22.34
CA VAL A 5 -5.86 43.40 21.79
C VAL A 5 -5.60 42.92 20.35
N CYS A 6 -5.15 41.67 20.18
CA CYS A 6 -5.24 40.95 18.89
C CYS A 6 -5.09 39.42 18.99
N TYR A 7 -5.23 38.82 20.19
CA TYR A 7 -5.07 37.36 20.38
C TYR A 7 -6.33 36.65 20.92
N ALA A 8 -7.52 37.23 20.73
CA ALA A 8 -8.74 36.74 21.39
C ALA A 8 -9.90 36.33 20.46
N LEU A 9 -9.68 36.14 19.14
CA LEU A 9 -10.79 35.78 18.23
C LEU A 9 -10.63 34.49 17.42
N VAL A 10 -9.57 33.70 17.63
CA VAL A 10 -9.37 32.41 16.93
C VAL A 10 -9.54 31.19 17.85
N LEU A 11 -9.69 31.39 19.18
CA LEU A 11 -9.83 30.29 20.14
C LEU A 11 -11.28 29.88 20.48
N SER A 12 -12.30 30.53 19.91
CA SER A 12 -13.70 30.32 20.32
C SER A 12 -14.50 29.35 19.43
N PHE A 13 -13.93 28.86 18.32
CA PHE A 13 -14.59 27.85 17.47
C PHE A 13 -14.05 26.43 17.62
N ALA A 14 -12.89 26.24 18.27
CA ALA A 14 -12.29 24.92 18.48
C ALA A 14 -12.72 24.22 19.80
N LEU A 15 -13.40 24.93 20.71
CA LEU A 15 -13.81 24.40 22.02
C LEU A 15 -15.30 23.99 22.10
N ALA A 16 -16.07 24.11 21.02
CA ALA A 16 -17.49 23.72 20.99
C ALA A 16 -17.76 22.31 20.43
N SER A 17 -16.79 21.66 19.78
CA SER A 17 -16.96 20.29 19.25
C SER A 17 -16.47 19.18 20.20
N ALA A 18 -15.94 19.52 21.38
CA ALA A 18 -15.41 18.55 22.35
C ALA A 18 -16.37 18.20 23.50
N ALA A 19 -17.63 18.70 23.49
CA ALA A 19 -18.54 18.60 24.64
C ALA A 19 -19.82 17.79 24.43
N VAL A 20 -19.99 17.05 23.32
CA VAL A 20 -21.16 16.19 23.09
C VAL A 20 -20.74 14.80 22.62
N ALA A 21 -20.09 14.05 23.50
CA ALA A 21 -19.94 12.60 23.38
C ALA A 21 -19.62 11.97 24.75
N SER A 22 -20.48 12.19 25.74
CA SER A 22 -20.46 11.45 27.01
C SER A 22 -21.73 10.60 27.14
N GLY A 23 -21.65 9.39 26.59
CA GLY A 23 -22.56 8.26 26.81
C GLY A 23 -21.75 7.03 27.25
N PRO A 24 -22.34 6.05 27.96
CA PRO A 24 -21.72 5.45 29.13
C PRO A 24 -20.70 4.33 28.83
N ALA A 25 -19.57 4.42 29.54
CA ALA A 25 -18.71 3.33 29.99
C ALA A 25 -18.46 2.18 29.00
N ALA A 26 -17.63 2.44 27.98
CA ALA A 26 -16.79 1.37 27.43
C ALA A 26 -15.85 0.89 28.54
N ARG A 27 -15.99 -0.38 28.94
CA ARG A 27 -15.04 -1.07 29.82
C ARG A 27 -13.63 -0.82 29.29
N SER A 28 -12.75 -0.32 30.15
CA SER A 28 -11.32 -0.32 29.87
C SER A 28 -10.88 -1.78 29.68
N LEU A 29 -10.73 -2.18 28.42
CA LEU A 29 -9.89 -3.32 28.08
C LEU A 29 -8.47 -2.89 28.49
N HIS A 30 -7.99 -3.49 29.57
CA HIS A 30 -6.61 -3.33 29.98
C HIS A 30 -5.72 -3.74 28.81
N ALA A 31 -4.68 -2.93 28.56
CA ALA A 31 -3.55 -3.33 27.75
C ALA A 31 -2.84 -4.45 28.51
N ASP A 32 -3.26 -5.69 28.27
CA ASP A 32 -2.47 -6.85 28.65
C ASP A 32 -1.25 -6.87 27.73
N ASP A 33 -0.07 -6.94 28.34
CA ASP A 33 1.23 -6.96 27.66
C ASP A 33 1.25 -8.05 26.59
N VAL A 34 1.65 -7.72 25.35
CA VAL A 34 1.86 -8.72 24.31
C VAL A 34 3.09 -9.52 24.69
N VAL A 35 2.86 -10.68 25.28
CA VAL A 35 3.89 -11.67 25.58
C VAL A 35 4.24 -12.38 24.27
N LEU A 36 5.42 -12.11 23.71
CA LEU A 36 5.97 -12.90 22.61
C LEU A 36 6.65 -14.13 23.24
N THR A 37 6.24 -15.34 22.89
CA THR A 37 6.85 -16.58 23.41
C THR A 37 7.92 -17.12 22.46
N THR A 38 9.05 -17.58 22.99
CA THR A 38 10.09 -18.32 22.26
C THR A 38 9.63 -19.73 21.88
N ALA A 39 10.42 -20.39 21.02
CA ALA A 39 10.26 -21.82 20.69
C ALA A 39 10.38 -22.77 21.90
N ASP A 40 10.99 -22.34 23.01
CA ASP A 40 11.04 -23.09 24.29
C ASP A 40 10.03 -22.59 25.34
N GLY A 41 9.12 -21.69 24.96
CA GLY A 41 8.02 -21.20 25.80
C GLY A 41 8.39 -20.10 26.81
N SER A 42 9.59 -19.52 26.69
CA SER A 42 10.00 -18.35 27.47
C SER A 42 9.37 -17.06 26.93
N GLU A 43 8.99 -16.16 27.84
CA GLU A 43 8.38 -14.87 27.51
C GLU A 43 9.44 -13.83 27.15
N TYR A 44 9.37 -13.26 25.94
CA TYR A 44 10.07 -12.04 25.60
C TYR A 44 9.32 -10.86 26.23
N THR A 45 10.02 -10.15 27.11
CA THR A 45 9.57 -8.85 27.59
C THR A 45 9.84 -7.78 26.52
N GLU A 46 9.05 -6.69 26.48
CA GLU A 46 9.39 -5.51 25.67
C GLU A 46 10.83 -5.05 25.92
N ALA A 47 11.34 -5.23 27.14
CA ALA A 47 12.72 -4.92 27.51
C ALA A 47 13.77 -5.78 26.77
N MET A 48 13.47 -7.06 26.50
CA MET A 48 14.35 -7.92 25.69
C MET A 48 14.34 -7.50 24.23
N LEU A 49 13.16 -7.23 23.66
CA LEU A 49 13.06 -6.72 22.30
C LEU A 49 13.80 -5.38 22.18
N ASP A 50 13.60 -4.45 23.12
CA ASP A 50 14.32 -3.18 23.17
C ASP A 50 15.84 -3.36 23.28
N SER A 51 16.32 -4.38 24.02
CA SER A 51 17.74 -4.72 24.13
C SER A 51 18.32 -5.26 22.82
N ILE A 52 17.61 -6.17 22.13
CA ILE A 52 18.00 -6.70 20.81
C ILE A 52 18.03 -5.54 19.80
N LEU A 53 16.96 -4.75 19.79
CA LEU A 53 16.81 -3.64 18.88
C LEU A 53 17.85 -2.55 19.12
N ALA A 54 18.35 -2.35 20.35
CA ALA A 54 19.37 -1.33 20.65
C ALA A 54 20.65 -1.42 19.79
N GLU A 55 20.94 -2.58 19.20
CA GLU A 55 22.08 -2.80 18.29
C GLU A 55 21.86 -2.22 16.90
N TYR A 56 20.60 -1.97 16.55
CA TYR A 56 20.19 -1.53 15.24
C TYR A 56 20.02 -0.01 15.13
N PRO A 57 20.21 0.55 13.92
CA PRO A 57 19.82 1.92 13.64
C PRO A 57 18.39 2.22 14.10
N LYS A 58 18.13 3.45 14.54
CA LYS A 58 16.81 3.87 15.05
C LYS A 58 15.67 3.57 14.07
N SER A 59 15.92 3.65 12.75
CA SER A 59 14.95 3.30 11.71
C SER A 59 14.54 1.82 11.76
N VAL A 60 15.52 0.90 11.82
CA VAL A 60 15.26 -0.55 11.98
C VAL A 60 14.55 -0.83 13.29
N ARG A 61 14.94 -0.16 14.39
CA ARG A 61 14.23 -0.29 15.68
C ARG A 61 12.76 0.13 15.59
N ASN A 62 12.50 1.27 14.95
CA ASN A 62 11.14 1.77 14.80
C ASN A 62 10.29 0.85 13.92
N ALA A 63 10.88 0.26 12.88
CA ALA A 63 10.25 -0.77 12.06
C ALA A 63 9.95 -2.02 12.91
N ALA A 64 10.95 -2.60 13.58
CA ALA A 64 10.77 -3.81 14.37
C ALA A 64 9.83 -3.67 15.58
N LYS A 65 9.62 -2.46 16.10
CA LYS A 65 8.61 -2.17 17.14
C LYS A 65 7.16 -2.30 16.64
N ARG A 66 6.94 -2.34 15.33
CA ARG A 66 5.65 -2.71 14.73
C ARG A 66 5.55 -4.23 14.78
N ILE A 67 4.85 -4.75 15.79
CA ILE A 67 4.68 -6.19 15.98
C ILE A 67 3.92 -6.76 14.78
N GLY A 68 4.56 -7.73 14.11
CA GLY A 68 4.10 -8.36 12.88
C GLY A 68 4.90 -9.62 12.58
N MET A 69 5.28 -10.35 13.64
CA MET A 69 6.14 -11.52 13.54
C MET A 69 5.43 -12.62 12.76
N VAL A 70 6.08 -13.12 11.71
CA VAL A 70 5.58 -14.23 10.88
C VAL A 70 6.38 -15.51 11.11
N TRP A 71 7.62 -15.38 11.57
CA TRP A 71 8.49 -16.52 11.88
C TRP A 71 9.60 -16.15 12.88
N HIS A 72 10.04 -17.13 13.68
CA HIS A 72 11.26 -17.06 14.48
C HIS A 72 11.91 -18.45 14.58
N GLY A 73 13.24 -18.52 14.61
CA GLY A 73 13.95 -19.80 14.74
C GLY A 73 15.48 -19.70 14.67
N GLN A 74 16.16 -20.82 14.86
CA GLN A 74 17.63 -20.91 14.82
C GLN A 74 18.19 -21.24 13.42
N GLN A 75 17.31 -21.59 12.48
CA GLN A 75 17.70 -21.99 11.15
C GLN A 75 18.22 -20.78 10.37
N ARG A 76 19.48 -20.87 9.91
CA ARG A 76 20.15 -19.80 9.14
C ARG A 76 19.66 -19.72 7.69
N TYR A 77 19.46 -20.86 7.04
CA TYR A 77 19.08 -20.94 5.62
C TYR A 77 17.60 -21.26 5.50
N MET A 78 16.84 -20.47 4.77
CA MET A 78 15.40 -20.69 4.59
C MET A 78 15.06 -20.73 3.12
N SER A 79 14.39 -21.79 2.64
CA SER A 79 13.99 -21.85 1.23
C SER A 79 12.90 -20.82 0.91
N PHE A 80 12.79 -20.41 -0.35
CA PHE A 80 11.71 -19.51 -0.77
C PHE A 80 10.33 -20.10 -0.51
N GLU A 81 10.16 -21.42 -0.73
CA GLU A 81 8.90 -22.11 -0.43
C GLU A 81 8.56 -22.08 1.06
N GLN A 82 9.55 -22.29 1.94
CA GLN A 82 9.37 -22.19 3.39
C GLN A 82 8.98 -20.77 3.79
N LEU A 83 9.73 -19.77 3.32
CA LEU A 83 9.43 -18.36 3.60
C LEU A 83 8.02 -17.98 3.14
N ALA A 84 7.66 -18.39 1.92
CA ALA A 84 6.33 -18.17 1.37
C ALA A 84 5.26 -18.80 2.26
N ALA A 85 5.42 -20.06 2.66
CA ALA A 85 4.45 -20.76 3.51
C ALA A 85 4.20 -20.08 4.86
N TYR A 86 5.23 -19.51 5.48
CA TYR A 86 5.10 -18.75 6.73
C TYR A 86 4.40 -17.39 6.57
N CYS A 87 4.54 -16.75 5.41
CA CYS A 87 4.02 -15.40 5.16
C CYS A 87 2.68 -15.41 4.41
N ALA A 88 2.28 -16.54 3.85
CA ALA A 88 1.17 -16.67 2.92
C ALA A 88 -0.17 -16.21 3.54
N PRO A 89 -0.98 -15.39 2.82
CA PRO A 89 -2.20 -14.82 3.38
C PRO A 89 -3.35 -15.82 3.42
N VAL A 90 -4.32 -15.59 4.32
CA VAL A 90 -5.65 -16.23 4.20
C VAL A 90 -6.47 -15.43 3.18
N LEU A 91 -7.03 -16.10 2.17
CA LEU A 91 -7.94 -15.47 1.22
C LEU A 91 -9.37 -15.58 1.72
N TRP A 92 -10.12 -14.50 1.65
CA TRP A 92 -11.47 -14.42 2.18
C TRP A 92 -12.46 -13.87 1.15
N PHE A 93 -13.15 -14.78 0.48
CA PHE A 93 -14.02 -14.46 -0.65
C PHE A 93 -15.35 -13.84 -0.20
N SER A 94 -15.89 -12.96 -1.05
CA SER A 94 -17.28 -12.50 -0.93
C SER A 94 -18.22 -13.71 -0.95
N PRO A 95 -19.30 -13.72 -0.11
CA PRO A 95 -20.28 -14.80 -0.13
C PRO A 95 -20.97 -15.00 -1.49
N ASP A 96 -21.03 -13.95 -2.31
CA ASP A 96 -21.66 -13.99 -3.63
C ASP A 96 -20.62 -14.03 -4.77
N GLU A 97 -19.36 -14.41 -4.49
CA GLU A 97 -18.33 -14.56 -5.52
C GLU A 97 -18.79 -15.54 -6.62
N PRO A 98 -19.00 -15.06 -7.87
CA PRO A 98 -19.54 -15.89 -8.94
C PRO A 98 -18.70 -17.14 -9.22
N LEU A 99 -17.38 -17.04 -9.13
CA LEU A 99 -16.47 -18.16 -9.37
C LEU A 99 -16.51 -19.24 -8.29
N LEU A 100 -17.08 -18.97 -7.11
CA LEU A 100 -17.32 -20.00 -6.11
C LEU A 100 -18.52 -20.87 -6.50
N SER A 101 -19.49 -20.35 -7.26
CA SER A 101 -20.71 -21.08 -7.62
C SER A 101 -21.43 -21.70 -6.40
N GLY A 102 -21.38 -21.02 -5.25
CA GLY A 102 -21.93 -21.48 -3.98
C GLY A 102 -21.09 -22.50 -3.21
N ALA A 103 -19.86 -22.79 -3.65
CA ALA A 103 -18.93 -23.65 -2.92
C ALA A 103 -18.47 -22.98 -1.61
N GLU A 104 -18.38 -23.80 -0.55
CA GLU A 104 -17.96 -23.36 0.78
C GLU A 104 -16.94 -24.34 1.37
N GLY A 105 -16.14 -23.86 2.31
CA GLY A 105 -15.19 -24.66 3.08
C GLY A 105 -14.19 -25.39 2.20
N GLU A 106 -14.11 -26.71 2.35
CA GLU A 106 -13.20 -27.59 1.61
C GLU A 106 -13.56 -27.73 0.12
N GLU A 107 -14.75 -27.31 -0.30
CA GLU A 107 -15.21 -27.39 -1.70
C GLU A 107 -14.69 -26.23 -2.55
N ILE A 108 -14.13 -25.18 -1.95
CA ILE A 108 -13.60 -24.04 -2.68
C ILE A 108 -12.39 -24.47 -3.52
N ARG A 109 -12.35 -24.00 -4.78
CA ARG A 109 -11.27 -24.27 -5.76
C ARG A 109 -10.61 -23.00 -6.29
N GLN A 110 -10.93 -21.84 -5.72
CA GLN A 110 -10.36 -20.55 -6.09
C GLN A 110 -9.36 -20.07 -5.04
N PRO A 111 -8.29 -19.34 -5.43
CA PRO A 111 -7.84 -19.10 -6.81
C PRO A 111 -7.38 -20.41 -7.47
N THR A 112 -7.32 -20.43 -8.80
CA THR A 112 -6.98 -21.66 -9.55
C THR A 112 -5.55 -21.61 -10.10
N PHE A 113 -5.10 -22.73 -10.66
CA PHE A 113 -3.82 -22.83 -11.36
C PHE A 113 -3.87 -22.16 -12.74
N PHE A 114 -2.74 -21.64 -13.24
CA PHE A 114 -2.63 -21.14 -14.60
C PHE A 114 -2.90 -22.25 -15.62
N PRO A 115 -3.56 -21.95 -16.75
CA PRO A 115 -4.08 -22.97 -17.67
C PRO A 115 -3.00 -23.75 -18.43
N PHE A 116 -1.73 -23.36 -18.30
CA PHE A 116 -0.57 -24.02 -18.89
C PHE A 116 0.24 -24.88 -17.89
N GLU A 117 -0.20 -24.94 -16.63
CA GLU A 117 0.41 -25.77 -15.59
C GLU A 117 -0.35 -27.09 -15.35
N GLU A 118 0.23 -27.96 -14.51
CA GLU A 118 -0.44 -29.17 -14.03
C GLU A 118 -1.69 -28.83 -13.22
N ALA A 119 -2.81 -29.40 -13.65
CA ALA A 119 -4.10 -29.25 -13.02
C ALA A 119 -4.18 -29.96 -11.67
N VAL A 120 -4.77 -29.30 -10.68
CA VAL A 120 -4.96 -29.83 -9.33
C VAL A 120 -6.38 -29.59 -8.82
N ASP A 121 -6.85 -30.48 -7.95
CA ASP A 121 -8.18 -30.39 -7.31
C ASP A 121 -8.12 -29.62 -5.98
N ARG A 122 -7.40 -28.51 -5.96
CA ARG A 122 -7.29 -27.61 -4.80
C ARG A 122 -6.95 -26.20 -5.29
N PRO A 123 -7.23 -25.16 -4.47
CA PRO A 123 -6.80 -23.81 -4.81
C PRO A 123 -5.28 -23.69 -4.93
N VAL A 124 -4.81 -22.75 -5.74
CA VAL A 124 -3.38 -22.47 -5.94
C VAL A 124 -3.11 -20.98 -5.74
N ALA A 125 -2.08 -20.68 -4.97
CA ALA A 125 -1.51 -19.35 -4.88
C ALA A 125 -0.04 -19.40 -5.31
N TYR A 126 0.40 -18.31 -5.94
CA TYR A 126 1.76 -18.20 -6.43
C TYR A 126 2.56 -17.25 -5.56
N TYR A 127 3.87 -17.45 -5.47
CA TYR A 127 4.76 -16.55 -4.76
C TYR A 127 5.97 -16.15 -5.62
N ARG A 128 6.54 -14.99 -5.29
CA ARG A 128 7.80 -14.50 -5.83
C ARG A 128 8.57 -13.75 -4.77
N VAL A 129 9.80 -14.17 -4.50
CA VAL A 129 10.76 -13.33 -3.77
C VAL A 129 11.29 -12.31 -4.77
N ARG A 130 10.85 -11.05 -4.67
CA ARG A 130 11.21 -10.01 -5.65
C ARG A 130 12.63 -9.50 -5.39
N THR A 131 12.92 -9.17 -4.14
CA THR A 131 14.18 -8.55 -3.74
C THR A 131 14.65 -9.11 -2.42
N VAL A 132 15.95 -9.39 -2.31
CA VAL A 132 16.63 -9.65 -1.04
C VAL A 132 17.64 -8.53 -0.81
N LEU A 133 17.45 -7.78 0.26
CA LEU A 133 18.39 -6.74 0.69
C LEU A 133 19.43 -7.36 1.61
N THR A 134 20.71 -7.15 1.31
CA THR A 134 21.82 -7.65 2.13
C THR A 134 22.16 -6.71 3.28
N ASP A 135 22.72 -7.26 4.35
CA ASP A 135 23.10 -6.55 5.57
C ASP A 135 24.62 -6.29 5.62
N PRO A 136 25.09 -5.07 5.33
CA PRO A 136 26.51 -4.73 5.30
C PRO A 136 27.15 -4.77 6.69
N PHE A 137 26.35 -4.77 7.77
CA PHE A 137 26.88 -4.81 9.14
C PHE A 137 27.31 -6.23 9.54
N PHE A 138 26.90 -7.23 8.76
CA PHE A 138 27.26 -8.63 8.91
C PHE A 138 28.07 -9.11 7.71
N ASP A 139 29.06 -8.29 7.35
CA ASP A 139 30.07 -8.52 6.30
C ASP A 139 30.66 -9.94 6.40
N THR A 140 30.28 -10.80 5.44
CA THR A 140 30.95 -12.06 5.15
C THR A 140 31.13 -12.16 3.65
N GLU A 141 32.14 -12.89 3.19
CA GLU A 141 32.35 -13.18 1.76
C GLU A 141 31.28 -14.14 1.17
N GLU A 142 30.24 -14.51 1.92
CA GLU A 142 29.20 -15.44 1.49
C GLU A 142 28.03 -14.73 0.80
N ASP A 143 27.51 -15.35 -0.27
CA ASP A 143 26.35 -14.85 -1.00
C ASP A 143 25.06 -14.92 -0.17
N ALA A 144 24.18 -13.92 -0.34
CA ALA A 144 22.88 -13.88 0.35
C ALA A 144 21.89 -14.97 -0.11
N LEU A 145 22.17 -15.60 -1.25
CA LEU A 145 21.41 -16.72 -1.79
C LEU A 145 22.30 -17.96 -1.87
N GLN A 146 21.75 -19.08 -1.43
CA GLN A 146 22.38 -20.40 -1.48
C GLN A 146 21.48 -21.36 -2.27
N VAL A 147 22.07 -22.43 -2.80
CA VAL A 147 21.35 -23.49 -3.54
C VAL A 147 20.40 -22.92 -4.60
N VAL A 148 20.93 -22.30 -5.66
CA VAL A 148 20.08 -21.65 -6.68
C VAL A 148 19.37 -22.70 -7.54
N ASP A 149 18.06 -22.83 -7.30
CA ASP A 149 17.14 -23.72 -8.02
C ASP A 149 16.51 -22.98 -9.21
N PRO A 150 16.58 -23.52 -10.44
CA PRO A 150 15.85 -22.96 -11.57
C PRO A 150 14.33 -22.80 -11.34
N ASP A 151 13.70 -23.72 -10.59
CA ASP A 151 12.28 -23.64 -10.20
C ASP A 151 12.05 -22.74 -8.98
N LYS A 152 13.13 -22.15 -8.42
CA LYS A 152 13.10 -21.20 -7.29
C LYS A 152 12.61 -21.77 -5.96
N ARG A 153 11.88 -22.89 -5.92
CA ARG A 153 11.32 -23.51 -4.71
C ARG A 153 12.36 -23.74 -3.63
N THR A 154 13.45 -24.41 -4.02
CA THR A 154 14.51 -24.82 -3.11
C THR A 154 15.66 -23.81 -3.03
N THR A 155 15.52 -22.64 -3.67
CA THR A 155 16.47 -21.53 -3.49
C THR A 155 16.43 -21.04 -2.05
N GLU A 156 17.58 -21.01 -1.41
CA GLU A 156 17.73 -20.68 0.01
C GLU A 156 18.21 -19.25 0.21
N ILE A 157 17.59 -18.54 1.14
CA ILE A 157 18.05 -17.25 1.64
C ILE A 157 18.92 -17.51 2.86
N ASP A 158 20.11 -16.91 2.89
CA ASP A 158 20.88 -16.81 4.11
C ASP A 158 20.34 -15.67 4.99
N LEU A 159 19.60 -16.01 6.03
CA LEU A 159 19.03 -15.05 6.98
C LEU A 159 20.11 -14.28 7.76
N TYR A 160 21.33 -14.77 7.80
CA TYR A 160 22.46 -14.03 8.35
C TYR A 160 22.84 -12.85 7.46
N GLN A 161 22.74 -13.01 6.13
CA GLN A 161 23.02 -11.95 5.15
C GLN A 161 21.80 -11.07 4.87
N ALA A 162 20.58 -11.58 4.95
CA ALA A 162 19.38 -10.79 4.64
C ALA A 162 19.04 -9.75 5.73
N ALA A 163 18.75 -8.51 5.34
CA ALA A 163 18.18 -7.46 6.19
C ALA A 163 16.68 -7.22 5.90
N GLY A 164 16.30 -7.33 4.63
CA GLY A 164 14.93 -7.09 4.17
C GLY A 164 14.59 -7.97 2.97
N ILE A 165 13.33 -8.34 2.84
CA ILE A 165 12.84 -9.20 1.78
C ILE A 165 11.51 -8.64 1.27
N ASP A 166 11.41 -8.46 -0.05
CA ASP A 166 10.15 -8.16 -0.71
C ASP A 166 9.55 -9.45 -1.25
N LEU A 167 8.38 -9.84 -0.75
CA LEU A 167 7.68 -11.07 -1.11
C LEU A 167 6.33 -10.74 -1.73
N ASP A 168 6.07 -11.25 -2.93
CA ASP A 168 4.81 -11.10 -3.63
C ASP A 168 4.03 -12.42 -3.63
N PHE A 169 2.72 -12.35 -3.49
CA PHE A 169 1.76 -13.43 -3.72
C PHE A 169 0.85 -13.07 -4.89
N PHE A 170 0.49 -14.05 -5.73
CA PHE A 170 -0.40 -13.86 -6.87
C PHE A 170 -1.52 -14.91 -6.87
N PHE A 171 -2.68 -14.48 -7.36
CA PHE A 171 -3.92 -15.25 -7.36
C PHE A 171 -4.49 -15.20 -8.77
N PHE A 172 -4.52 -16.35 -9.44
CA PHE A 172 -5.07 -16.45 -10.80
C PHE A 172 -6.54 -16.84 -10.76
N TYR A 173 -7.33 -16.11 -11.55
CA TYR A 173 -8.74 -16.38 -11.77
C TYR A 173 -9.00 -16.60 -13.27
N PRO A 174 -9.78 -17.64 -13.63
CA PRO A 174 -10.02 -18.04 -15.02
C PRO A 174 -10.99 -17.12 -15.76
N SER A 175 -11.53 -16.10 -15.09
CA SER A 175 -12.32 -15.00 -15.63
C SER A 175 -12.60 -13.98 -14.52
N GLU A 176 -13.07 -12.80 -14.88
CA GLU A 176 -13.68 -11.85 -13.94
C GLU A 176 -15.07 -11.42 -14.45
N GLU A 177 -15.91 -10.92 -13.55
CA GLU A 177 -17.26 -10.42 -13.82
C GLU A 177 -17.38 -8.91 -13.56
N GLY A 178 -18.42 -8.28 -14.12
CA GLY A 178 -18.67 -6.85 -13.98
C GLY A 178 -18.08 -5.99 -15.10
N LEU A 179 -17.90 -4.69 -14.81
CA LEU A 179 -17.48 -3.73 -15.84
C LEU A 179 -16.02 -3.99 -16.27
N GLY A 180 -15.80 -4.04 -17.58
CA GLY A 180 -14.47 -4.26 -18.14
C GLY A 180 -13.94 -5.67 -17.92
N ALA A 181 -14.84 -6.65 -17.74
CA ALA A 181 -14.51 -8.06 -17.55
C ALA A 181 -13.56 -8.60 -18.63
N HIS A 182 -12.64 -9.46 -18.19
CA HIS A 182 -11.65 -10.11 -19.00
C HIS A 182 -11.67 -11.62 -18.84
N LYS A 183 -11.09 -12.31 -19.83
CA LYS A 183 -10.95 -13.76 -19.84
C LYS A 183 -10.05 -14.28 -18.73
N TYR A 184 -9.05 -13.52 -18.31
CA TYR A 184 -8.12 -13.91 -17.25
C TYR A 184 -8.03 -12.76 -16.28
N ASP A 185 -7.70 -13.11 -15.04
CA ASP A 185 -7.39 -12.11 -14.03
C ASP A 185 -6.28 -12.63 -13.11
N VAL A 186 -5.39 -11.73 -12.72
CA VAL A 186 -4.28 -12.01 -11.79
C VAL A 186 -4.14 -10.83 -10.84
N GLU A 187 -4.50 -11.11 -9.60
CA GLU A 187 -4.41 -10.17 -8.49
C GLU A 187 -3.26 -10.54 -7.57
N SER A 188 -2.82 -9.61 -6.73
CA SER A 188 -1.59 -9.81 -5.94
C SER A 188 -1.55 -9.08 -4.62
N VAL A 189 -0.78 -9.63 -3.70
CA VAL A 189 -0.46 -9.03 -2.39
C VAL A 189 1.05 -9.00 -2.24
N GLN A 190 1.58 -7.86 -1.83
CA GLN A 190 3.02 -7.67 -1.62
C GLN A 190 3.30 -7.45 -0.15
N MET A 191 4.35 -8.06 0.37
CA MET A 191 4.79 -7.95 1.76
C MET A 191 6.23 -7.46 1.81
N LYS A 192 6.48 -6.50 2.70
CA LYS A 192 7.84 -6.09 3.09
C LYS A 192 8.20 -6.75 4.41
N LEU A 193 9.19 -7.63 4.37
CA LEU A 193 9.65 -8.40 5.52
C LEU A 193 11.00 -7.88 5.98
N VAL A 194 11.19 -7.76 7.30
CA VAL A 194 12.47 -7.41 7.92
C VAL A 194 12.99 -8.62 8.68
N VAL A 195 14.26 -8.94 8.45
CA VAL A 195 14.99 -10.00 9.15
C VAL A 195 15.76 -9.38 10.31
N ILE A 196 15.48 -9.84 11.52
CA ILE A 196 16.10 -9.40 12.76
C ILE A 196 16.96 -10.53 13.30
N LYS A 197 18.19 -10.20 13.69
CA LYS A 197 19.20 -11.12 14.24
C LYS A 197 20.06 -10.38 15.28
N THR A 198 20.97 -11.02 16.00
CA THR A 198 21.88 -10.29 16.90
C THR A 198 23.20 -11.03 17.08
N LYS A 199 24.30 -10.27 17.13
CA LYS A 199 25.64 -10.83 17.38
C LYS A 199 25.88 -11.12 18.85
N LYS A 200 25.25 -10.36 19.76
CA LYS A 200 25.47 -10.51 21.21
C LYS A 200 24.66 -11.65 21.81
N HIS A 201 23.51 -11.95 21.21
CA HIS A 201 22.62 -13.00 21.68
C HIS A 201 22.28 -13.99 20.54
N PRO A 202 23.27 -14.67 19.96
CA PRO A 202 23.04 -15.61 18.86
C PRO A 202 22.06 -16.72 19.22
N GLU A 203 21.92 -17.05 20.51
CA GLU A 203 20.92 -17.98 21.03
C GLU A 203 19.47 -17.56 20.75
N LEU A 204 19.22 -16.29 20.40
CA LEU A 204 17.88 -15.79 20.05
C LEU A 204 17.52 -16.02 18.58
N GLY A 205 18.48 -16.47 17.76
CA GLY A 205 18.27 -16.84 16.37
C GLY A 205 17.87 -15.67 15.47
N TYR A 206 16.97 -15.98 14.53
CA TYR A 206 16.49 -15.10 13.48
C TYR A 206 14.99 -14.92 13.60
N TRP A 207 14.52 -13.69 13.40
CA TRP A 207 13.11 -13.35 13.41
C TRP A 207 12.75 -12.67 12.10
N ILE A 208 11.58 -12.99 11.57
CA ILE A 208 11.06 -12.36 10.36
C ILE A 208 9.77 -11.65 10.75
N THR A 209 9.73 -10.34 10.49
CA THR A 209 8.58 -9.48 10.77
C THR A 209 8.06 -8.84 9.50
N CYS A 210 6.76 -8.84 9.30
CA CYS A 210 6.12 -8.11 8.23
C CYS A 210 5.89 -6.65 8.67
N GLN A 211 6.33 -5.70 7.85
CA GLN A 211 6.26 -4.27 8.14
C GLN A 211 5.13 -3.57 7.36
N LYS A 212 4.87 -4.06 6.16
CA LYS A 212 3.87 -3.50 5.25
C LYS A 212 3.27 -4.60 4.40
N VAL A 213 1.96 -4.54 4.22
CA VAL A 213 1.20 -5.35 3.25
C VAL A 213 0.58 -4.40 2.25
N THR A 214 0.76 -4.67 0.95
CA THR A 214 0.16 -3.92 -0.15
C THR A 214 -0.69 -4.87 -0.96
N ALA A 215 -2.00 -4.83 -0.75
CA ALA A 215 -2.94 -5.60 -1.55
C ALA A 215 -3.27 -4.79 -2.81
N LYS A 216 -2.89 -5.31 -3.98
CA LYS A 216 -3.06 -4.63 -5.26
C LYS A 216 -4.52 -4.65 -5.67
N ALA A 217 -4.95 -3.59 -6.34
CA ALA A 217 -6.28 -3.51 -6.92
C ALA A 217 -6.19 -3.07 -8.39
N HIS A 218 -6.64 -3.95 -9.30
CA HIS A 218 -6.79 -3.67 -10.73
C HIS A 218 -5.55 -3.10 -11.44
N GLY A 219 -4.36 -3.39 -10.92
CA GLY A 219 -3.08 -2.93 -11.49
C GLY A 219 -2.84 -1.42 -11.41
N ILE A 220 -3.60 -0.67 -10.59
CA ILE A 220 -3.46 0.78 -10.44
C ILE A 220 -2.91 1.11 -9.05
N LEU A 221 -1.66 1.59 -8.98
CA LEU A 221 -0.93 1.88 -7.72
C LEU A 221 -1.69 2.76 -6.70
N TRP A 222 -2.61 3.63 -7.16
CA TRP A 222 -3.38 4.50 -6.28
C TRP A 222 -4.56 3.79 -5.61
N TYR A 223 -4.97 2.66 -6.17
CA TYR A 223 -6.03 1.80 -5.67
C TYR A 223 -5.46 0.68 -4.79
N ASP A 224 -4.15 0.57 -4.69
CA ASP A 224 -3.51 -0.36 -3.77
C ASP A 224 -3.95 -0.10 -2.33
N ASN A 225 -4.44 -1.15 -1.69
CA ASN A 225 -4.80 -1.19 -0.28
C ASN A 225 -3.54 -1.41 0.54
N ASN A 226 -3.04 -0.32 1.11
CA ASN A 226 -1.78 -0.31 1.84
C ASN A 226 -2.04 -0.38 3.36
N LEU A 227 -1.47 -1.39 4.01
CA LEU A 227 -1.47 -1.60 5.44
C LEU A 227 -0.03 -1.51 5.97
N GLU A 228 0.27 -0.47 6.75
CA GLU A 228 1.38 -0.49 7.70
C GLU A 228 1.01 -1.38 8.87
N VAL A 229 1.83 -2.40 9.11
CA VAL A 229 1.62 -3.36 10.19
C VAL A 229 1.83 -2.67 11.53
N ASP A 230 1.01 -3.03 12.52
CA ASP A 230 1.20 -2.64 13.92
C ASP A 230 0.71 -3.75 14.86
N ARG A 231 0.77 -3.51 16.16
CA ARG A 231 0.39 -4.49 17.20
C ARG A 231 -1.04 -5.04 17.12
N TYR A 232 -1.92 -4.42 16.34
CA TYR A 232 -3.30 -4.88 16.15
C TYR A 232 -3.47 -5.72 14.88
N THR A 233 -2.43 -5.81 14.05
CA THR A 233 -2.42 -6.65 12.85
C THR A 233 -2.26 -8.12 13.24
N ARG A 234 -3.15 -8.97 12.71
CA ARG A 234 -3.10 -10.42 12.91
C ARG A 234 -2.49 -11.15 11.72
N PHE A 235 -1.69 -12.16 12.02
CA PHE A 235 -1.10 -13.07 11.03
C PHE A 235 -1.63 -14.51 11.20
N PRO A 236 -1.71 -15.32 10.13
CA PRO A 236 -1.45 -14.94 8.75
C PRO A 236 -2.44 -13.86 8.29
N ILE A 237 -1.96 -12.88 7.53
CA ILE A 237 -2.77 -11.72 7.18
C ILE A 237 -3.99 -12.18 6.38
N HIS A 238 -5.16 -11.67 6.74
CA HIS A 238 -6.38 -11.95 5.99
C HIS A 238 -6.51 -10.95 4.84
N VAL A 239 -6.87 -11.44 3.67
CA VAL A 239 -7.05 -10.66 2.45
C VAL A 239 -8.46 -10.92 1.95
N MET A 240 -9.29 -9.89 2.00
CA MET A 240 -10.61 -9.90 1.39
C MET A 240 -10.45 -9.85 -0.13
N VAL A 241 -11.13 -10.76 -0.81
CA VAL A 241 -11.19 -10.81 -2.26
C VAL A 241 -12.49 -10.15 -2.72
N GLU A 242 -12.39 -9.15 -3.59
CA GLU A 242 -13.54 -8.44 -4.17
C GLU A 242 -14.39 -9.35 -5.04
N GLU A 243 -15.72 -9.24 -4.92
CA GLU A 243 -16.67 -9.99 -5.73
C GLU A 243 -16.50 -9.72 -7.24
N GLY A 244 -16.28 -10.79 -7.99
CA GLY A 244 -16.25 -10.83 -9.45
C GLY A 244 -14.99 -10.22 -10.08
N LYS A 245 -14.42 -9.18 -9.49
CA LYS A 245 -13.23 -8.46 -10.00
C LYS A 245 -11.94 -8.83 -9.26
N HIS A 246 -12.06 -9.55 -8.14
CA HIS A 246 -10.99 -10.17 -7.35
C HIS A 246 -9.85 -9.30 -6.82
N ALA A 247 -9.94 -7.97 -6.95
CA ALA A 247 -8.96 -7.10 -6.34
C ALA A 247 -8.87 -7.36 -4.83
N SER A 248 -7.67 -7.18 -4.29
CA SER A 248 -7.33 -7.65 -2.95
C SER A 248 -7.35 -6.49 -1.96
N CYS A 249 -7.95 -6.69 -0.79
CA CYS A 249 -7.93 -5.74 0.32
C CYS A 249 -7.50 -6.43 1.61
N THR A 250 -6.64 -5.79 2.40
CA THR A 250 -6.24 -6.31 3.71
C THR A 250 -7.41 -6.31 4.69
N ASP A 251 -7.44 -7.27 5.60
CA ASP A 251 -8.26 -7.31 6.82
C ASP A 251 -7.29 -7.46 7.99
N LYS A 252 -7.13 -6.37 8.74
CA LYS A 252 -6.06 -6.25 9.74
C LYS A 252 -6.33 -7.10 10.97
N ASN A 253 -7.58 -7.22 11.40
CA ASN A 253 -7.96 -7.95 12.62
C ASN A 253 -8.63 -9.31 12.35
N ALA A 254 -8.77 -9.69 11.07
CA ALA A 254 -9.36 -10.94 10.64
C ALA A 254 -10.83 -11.11 11.09
N ASP A 255 -11.61 -10.02 11.07
CA ASP A 255 -13.03 -10.03 11.47
C ASP A 255 -14.01 -10.13 10.29
N GLY A 256 -13.51 -10.08 9.05
CA GLY A 256 -14.28 -10.20 7.82
C GLY A 256 -15.10 -8.95 7.47
N HIS A 257 -14.86 -7.82 8.14
CA HIS A 257 -15.53 -6.54 7.88
C HIS A 257 -14.52 -5.46 7.52
N TYR A 258 -14.64 -4.92 6.31
CA TYR A 258 -13.82 -3.78 5.94
C TYR A 258 -14.14 -2.53 6.76
N SER A 259 -13.13 -2.04 7.45
CA SER A 259 -13.11 -0.85 8.30
C SER A 259 -12.16 0.20 7.69
N PRO A 260 -12.70 1.23 6.99
CA PRO A 260 -11.90 2.28 6.37
C PRO A 260 -10.94 2.95 7.36
N GLY A 261 -9.67 3.07 7.01
CA GLY A 261 -8.64 3.69 7.86
C GLY A 261 -8.05 2.77 8.92
N TYR A 262 -8.65 1.59 9.13
CA TYR A 262 -8.13 0.57 10.02
C TYR A 262 -7.46 -0.55 9.22
N ASP A 263 -8.20 -1.16 8.29
CA ASP A 263 -7.70 -2.26 7.46
C ASP A 263 -6.77 -1.80 6.35
N VAL A 264 -6.97 -0.57 5.89
CA VAL A 264 -6.09 0.19 5.01
C VAL A 264 -5.81 1.49 5.72
N ASN A 265 -4.58 1.66 6.20
CA ASN A 265 -4.17 2.80 7.03
C ASN A 265 -3.19 3.75 6.31
N LEU A 266 -2.80 3.41 5.09
CA LEU A 266 -2.10 4.30 4.16
C LEU A 266 -3.00 4.57 2.96
N ARG A 267 -3.01 5.83 2.50
CA ARG A 267 -3.81 6.28 1.34
C ARG A 267 -5.31 5.95 1.47
N VAL A 268 -5.81 6.03 2.71
CA VAL A 268 -7.16 5.67 3.21
C VAL A 268 -8.34 6.23 2.42
N ASN A 269 -8.12 7.21 1.55
CA ASN A 269 -9.19 8.04 1.01
C ASN A 269 -10.06 7.35 -0.05
N ASP A 270 -9.76 6.10 -0.42
CA ASP A 270 -10.74 5.21 -1.05
C ASP A 270 -10.34 3.73 -0.97
N ALA A 271 -11.25 2.86 -0.55
CA ALA A 271 -11.04 1.42 -0.57
C ALA A 271 -11.40 0.89 -1.96
N TRP A 272 -10.39 0.49 -2.70
CA TRP A 272 -10.56 -0.27 -3.93
C TRP A 272 -10.36 -1.75 -3.60
N GLY A 273 -10.79 -2.71 -4.43
CA GLY A 273 -10.60 -4.13 -4.11
C GLY A 273 -11.39 -4.69 -2.93
N VAL A 274 -12.47 -4.01 -2.53
CA VAL A 274 -13.50 -4.57 -1.63
C VAL A 274 -14.88 -4.02 -1.99
N ARG A 275 -15.02 -3.44 -3.20
CA ARG A 275 -16.27 -2.87 -3.71
C ARG A 275 -17.02 -3.97 -4.44
N ASP A 276 -17.63 -4.87 -3.68
CA ASP A 276 -18.38 -6.01 -4.21
C ASP A 276 -19.52 -5.60 -5.16
N VAL A 277 -19.99 -4.35 -5.05
CA VAL A 277 -20.99 -3.77 -5.96
C VAL A 277 -20.52 -3.62 -7.41
N MET A 278 -19.22 -3.74 -7.70
CA MET A 278 -18.68 -3.61 -9.05
C MET A 278 -19.08 -4.77 -9.97
N ALA A 279 -19.26 -5.99 -9.43
CA ALA A 279 -19.82 -7.12 -10.17
C ALA A 279 -21.20 -6.79 -10.75
N THR A 280 -22.01 -6.01 -10.02
CA THR A 280 -23.35 -5.58 -10.44
C THR A 280 -23.38 -4.34 -11.34
N GLY A 281 -22.22 -3.83 -11.77
CA GLY A 281 -22.10 -2.68 -12.68
C GLY A 281 -22.25 -1.31 -12.02
N SER A 282 -22.32 -1.23 -10.68
CA SER A 282 -22.43 0.03 -9.93
C SER A 282 -21.06 0.71 -9.76
N LEU A 283 -20.49 1.20 -10.86
CA LEU A 283 -19.16 1.83 -10.86
C LEU A 283 -19.16 3.32 -10.42
N TYR A 284 -20.34 3.94 -10.34
CA TYR A 284 -20.48 5.42 -10.34
C TYR A 284 -20.80 6.04 -8.99
N SER A 285 -20.17 5.57 -7.93
CA SER A 285 -20.23 6.25 -6.63
C SER A 285 -18.89 6.89 -6.31
N GLY A 286 -18.90 7.94 -5.48
CA GLY A 286 -17.70 8.66 -5.05
C GLY A 286 -16.81 7.80 -4.14
N GLY A 287 -16.39 8.37 -3.00
CA GLY A 287 -15.55 7.63 -2.04
C GLY A 287 -16.27 6.40 -1.49
N PHE A 288 -15.51 5.39 -1.09
CA PHE A 288 -16.00 4.14 -0.51
C PHE A 288 -17.10 4.37 0.53
N GLN A 289 -18.12 3.53 0.50
CA GLN A 289 -19.18 3.47 1.51
C GLN A 289 -19.29 2.05 2.03
N ALA A 290 -19.52 1.88 3.33
CA ALA A 290 -19.55 0.56 3.97
C ALA A 290 -20.52 -0.44 3.31
N TRP A 291 -21.64 0.03 2.72
CA TRP A 291 -22.59 -0.83 2.01
C TRP A 291 -22.05 -1.42 0.69
N MET A 292 -20.91 -0.93 0.20
CA MET A 292 -20.25 -1.44 -1.01
C MET A 292 -19.49 -2.73 -0.75
N ALA A 293 -19.11 -3.00 0.50
CA ALA A 293 -18.45 -4.23 0.93
C ALA A 293 -19.45 -5.13 1.67
N LYS A 294 -19.44 -6.41 1.33
CA LYS A 294 -20.21 -7.45 2.01
C LYS A 294 -19.38 -8.05 3.14
N PRO A 295 -19.97 -8.35 4.32
CA PRO A 295 -19.29 -9.12 5.35
C PRO A 295 -18.83 -10.47 4.81
N ARG A 296 -17.62 -10.88 5.18
CA ARG A 296 -17.03 -12.16 4.78
C ARG A 296 -17.37 -13.24 5.80
N HIS A 297 -17.80 -14.42 5.32
CA HIS A 297 -18.19 -15.53 6.19
C HIS A 297 -17.05 -16.52 6.36
N LYS A 298 -16.84 -17.05 7.57
CA LYS A 298 -15.70 -17.92 7.89
C LYS A 298 -15.57 -19.15 6.98
N VAL A 299 -16.67 -19.62 6.40
CA VAL A 299 -16.73 -20.77 5.47
C VAL A 299 -16.18 -20.42 4.09
N HIS A 300 -16.04 -19.15 3.73
CA HIS A 300 -15.46 -18.69 2.46
C HIS A 300 -13.97 -18.37 2.57
N ARG A 301 -13.29 -18.91 3.58
CA ARG A 301 -11.84 -18.74 3.77
C ARG A 301 -11.07 -19.86 3.08
N VAL A 302 -9.95 -19.48 2.49
CA VAL A 302 -8.99 -20.39 1.85
C VAL A 302 -7.63 -20.15 2.48
N PHE A 303 -7.13 -21.16 3.17
CA PHE A 303 -5.99 -21.05 4.09
C PHE A 303 -4.66 -21.36 3.42
N PRO A 304 -3.55 -20.71 3.84
CA PRO A 304 -2.21 -21.06 3.40
C PRO A 304 -1.80 -22.45 3.92
N PRO A 305 -0.86 -23.13 3.24
CA PRO A 305 -0.27 -24.37 3.72
C PRO A 305 0.78 -24.08 4.80
N LEU A 306 0.33 -23.46 5.91
CA LEU A 306 1.18 -23.00 6.99
C LEU A 306 1.93 -24.19 7.62
N PRO A 307 3.26 -24.12 7.84
CA PRO A 307 4.06 -25.21 8.40
C PRO A 307 3.61 -25.63 9.81
N GLU A 308 3.81 -26.90 10.17
CA GLU A 308 3.36 -27.47 11.47
C GLU A 308 3.99 -26.79 12.69
N ASP A 309 5.21 -26.29 12.55
CA ASP A 309 5.99 -25.58 13.56
C ASP A 309 5.70 -24.07 13.61
N SER A 310 4.76 -23.56 12.80
CA SER A 310 4.35 -22.16 12.87
C SER A 310 3.49 -21.88 14.09
N HIS A 311 3.92 -20.94 14.93
CA HIS A 311 3.12 -20.39 16.04
C HIS A 311 1.78 -19.77 15.57
N LEU A 312 1.67 -19.37 14.30
CA LEU A 312 0.45 -18.81 13.73
C LEU A 312 -0.64 -19.86 13.50
N ARG A 313 -0.35 -21.16 13.61
CA ARG A 313 -1.33 -22.24 13.42
C ARG A 313 -2.34 -22.36 14.55
N ASP A 314 -1.95 -21.99 15.77
CA ASP A 314 -2.72 -22.31 16.97
C ASP A 314 -4.12 -21.68 16.94
N ASP A 315 -4.20 -20.42 16.50
CA ASP A 315 -5.45 -19.66 16.39
C ASP A 315 -6.45 -20.25 15.37
N PHE A 316 -5.98 -21.08 14.45
CA PHE A 316 -6.77 -21.69 13.38
C PHE A 316 -6.88 -23.21 13.49
N SER A 317 -6.37 -23.79 14.58
CA SER A 317 -6.42 -25.22 14.83
C SER A 317 -7.60 -25.56 15.74
N VAL A 318 -8.42 -26.52 15.32
CA VAL A 318 -9.56 -27.03 16.11
C VAL A 318 -9.37 -28.53 16.31
N ASP A 319 -9.31 -28.96 17.57
CA ASP A 319 -9.00 -30.35 17.95
C ASP A 319 -7.66 -30.85 17.35
N GLY A 320 -6.67 -29.97 17.23
CA GLY A 320 -5.36 -30.27 16.64
C GLY A 320 -5.35 -30.33 15.10
N VAL A 321 -6.46 -30.01 14.44
CA VAL A 321 -6.56 -29.95 12.97
C VAL A 321 -6.54 -28.50 12.52
N TYR A 322 -5.47 -28.12 11.81
CA TYR A 322 -5.33 -26.79 11.21
C TYR A 322 -6.37 -26.55 10.12
N ALA A 323 -6.98 -25.36 10.13
CA ALA A 323 -7.95 -24.89 9.14
C ALA A 323 -9.15 -25.82 8.92
N LYS A 324 -9.53 -26.61 9.94
CA LYS A 324 -10.59 -27.63 9.88
C LYS A 324 -11.86 -27.14 9.15
N GLY A 325 -12.26 -27.86 8.10
CA GLY A 325 -13.45 -27.55 7.29
C GLY A 325 -13.27 -26.41 6.28
N ASN A 326 -12.06 -25.96 6.01
CA ASN A 326 -11.75 -24.95 5.00
C ASN A 326 -10.74 -25.50 3.98
N ALA A 327 -10.81 -25.00 2.75
CA ALA A 327 -9.81 -25.33 1.74
C ALA A 327 -8.43 -24.78 2.15
N ILE A 328 -7.39 -25.54 1.82
CA ILE A 328 -6.00 -25.13 1.95
C ILE A 328 -5.40 -25.10 0.54
N TYR A 329 -4.80 -23.98 0.17
CA TYR A 329 -4.19 -23.83 -1.14
C TYR A 329 -2.79 -24.43 -1.21
N GLU A 330 -2.37 -24.77 -2.44
CA GLU A 330 -0.98 -25.09 -2.74
C GLU A 330 -0.20 -23.81 -3.07
N LEU A 331 1.08 -23.75 -2.67
CA LEU A 331 1.99 -22.68 -3.06
C LEU A 331 2.86 -23.11 -4.25
N ARG A 332 2.98 -22.24 -5.24
CA ARG A 332 3.87 -22.43 -6.40
C ARG A 332 4.73 -21.19 -6.67
N PRO A 333 5.95 -21.33 -7.19
CA PRO A 333 6.69 -20.22 -7.78
C PRO A 333 5.88 -19.56 -8.89
N PHE A 334 5.91 -18.23 -8.99
CA PHE A 334 5.23 -17.53 -10.08
C PHE A 334 5.83 -17.93 -11.45
N PRO A 335 5.00 -18.32 -12.43
CA PRO A 335 5.49 -18.95 -13.65
C PRO A 335 6.20 -17.96 -14.60
N PRO A 336 7.08 -18.44 -15.50
CA PRO A 336 7.71 -17.61 -16.52
C PRO A 336 6.69 -17.04 -17.50
N LYS A 337 6.86 -15.77 -17.88
CA LYS A 337 6.03 -15.07 -18.87
C LYS A 337 6.01 -15.79 -20.22
N ALA A 338 7.13 -16.37 -20.64
CA ALA A 338 7.27 -17.09 -21.91
C ALA A 338 6.27 -18.26 -22.05
N GLU A 339 6.01 -19.00 -20.98
CA GLU A 339 5.07 -20.13 -20.98
C GLU A 339 3.63 -19.66 -21.15
N GLY A 340 3.25 -18.59 -20.44
CA GLY A 340 1.93 -17.98 -20.57
C GLY A 340 1.65 -17.48 -21.99
N ILE A 341 2.61 -16.79 -22.61
CA ILE A 341 2.48 -16.29 -24.00
C ILE A 341 2.40 -17.44 -24.99
N ALA A 342 3.17 -18.50 -24.80
CA ALA A 342 3.15 -19.68 -25.67
C ALA A 342 1.79 -20.40 -25.64
N TYR A 343 1.10 -20.38 -24.49
CA TYR A 343 -0.23 -20.95 -24.33
C TYR A 343 -1.33 -20.05 -24.93
N ASP A 344 -1.39 -18.79 -24.49
CA ASP A 344 -2.37 -17.80 -24.95
C ASP A 344 -1.77 -16.40 -24.84
N PRO A 345 -1.52 -15.68 -25.96
CA PRO A 345 -0.97 -14.33 -25.92
C PRO A 345 -1.76 -13.33 -25.05
N ALA A 346 -3.05 -13.58 -24.81
CA ALA A 346 -3.85 -12.73 -23.91
C ALA A 346 -3.41 -12.81 -22.44
N LEU A 347 -2.65 -13.84 -22.06
CA LEU A 347 -2.05 -13.96 -20.72
C LEU A 347 -0.89 -12.98 -20.51
N GLU A 348 -0.28 -12.43 -21.56
CA GLU A 348 0.94 -11.61 -21.47
C GLU A 348 0.83 -10.56 -20.35
N ARG A 349 -0.21 -9.73 -20.36
CA ARG A 349 -0.40 -8.66 -19.36
C ARG A 349 -0.66 -9.15 -17.93
N PHE A 350 -0.96 -10.42 -17.75
CA PHE A 350 -1.28 -11.04 -16.46
C PHE A 350 -0.09 -11.77 -15.86
N VAL A 351 0.78 -12.33 -16.71
CA VAL A 351 2.05 -12.95 -16.29
C VAL A 351 3.22 -11.97 -16.32
N ASP A 352 3.12 -10.86 -17.06
CA ASP A 352 4.12 -9.78 -17.06
C ASP A 352 3.98 -8.89 -15.81
N LYS A 353 4.41 -9.44 -14.67
CA LYS A 353 4.33 -8.78 -13.35
C LYS A 353 5.71 -8.42 -12.78
N GLY A 354 6.77 -8.46 -13.57
CA GLY A 354 8.14 -8.10 -13.18
C GLY A 354 9.20 -9.04 -13.75
N ASP A 355 10.39 -9.07 -13.13
CA ASP A 355 11.55 -9.80 -13.63
C ASP A 355 11.36 -11.33 -13.57
N GLU A 356 11.64 -12.01 -14.69
CA GLU A 356 11.65 -13.47 -14.83
C GLU A 356 12.82 -14.11 -14.07
N ASN A 357 13.88 -13.34 -13.78
CA ASN A 357 15.11 -13.84 -13.16
C ASN A 357 15.18 -13.63 -11.65
N TRP A 358 14.04 -13.37 -11.01
CA TRP A 358 13.94 -13.09 -9.57
C TRP A 358 14.65 -14.13 -8.67
N PRO A 359 15.15 -13.71 -7.49
CA PRO A 359 15.11 -12.35 -6.94
C PRO A 359 16.25 -11.44 -7.42
N GLU A 360 16.05 -10.13 -7.31
CA GLU A 360 17.16 -9.16 -7.32
C GLU A 360 17.85 -9.15 -5.94
N VAL A 361 19.18 -9.22 -5.90
CA VAL A 361 19.96 -9.05 -4.67
C VAL A 361 20.57 -7.67 -4.67
N GLU A 362 20.21 -6.85 -3.68
CA GLU A 362 20.71 -5.48 -3.58
C GLU A 362 21.56 -5.27 -2.33
N ASP A 363 22.73 -4.65 -2.54
CA ASP A 363 23.60 -4.25 -1.45
C ASP A 363 23.19 -2.92 -0.83
N PHE A 364 23.03 -2.97 0.48
CA PHE A 364 22.75 -1.80 1.27
C PHE A 364 24.05 -1.05 1.66
N ASP A 365 24.37 0.04 0.98
CA ASP A 365 25.55 0.90 1.30
C ASP A 365 25.25 1.94 2.41
N GLY A 366 24.75 1.49 3.57
CA GLY A 366 24.62 2.27 4.82
C GLY A 366 23.25 2.91 5.12
N SER A 367 22.94 3.11 6.43
CA SER A 367 21.64 3.44 7.10
C SER A 367 20.48 4.11 6.30
N LYS A 368 20.78 4.97 5.33
CA LYS A 368 19.80 5.76 4.56
C LYS A 368 19.07 4.99 3.46
N LYS A 369 19.71 4.08 2.71
CA LYS A 369 19.03 3.25 1.70
C LYS A 369 18.00 2.26 2.28
N PHE A 370 18.15 1.83 3.54
CA PHE A 370 17.24 0.93 4.24
C PHE A 370 16.12 1.76 4.85
N GLU A 371 16.42 2.94 5.38
CA GLU A 371 15.38 3.92 5.72
C GLU A 371 14.58 4.26 4.47
N GLN A 372 15.23 4.47 3.32
CA GLN A 372 14.53 4.58 2.05
C GLN A 372 13.73 3.31 1.76
N TRP A 373 14.26 2.10 1.68
CA TRP A 373 13.42 0.92 1.39
C TRP A 373 12.29 0.68 2.40
N ALA A 374 12.53 0.89 3.70
CA ALA A 374 11.55 0.70 4.77
C ALA A 374 10.48 1.81 4.81
N GLU A 375 10.86 3.05 4.47
CA GLU A 375 9.97 4.23 4.49
C GLU A 375 9.47 4.65 3.10
N THR A 376 10.03 4.13 2.00
CA THR A 376 9.74 4.59 0.64
C THR A 376 8.30 4.24 0.29
N GLU A 377 7.47 5.26 0.39
CA GLU A 377 6.91 5.81 -0.82
C GLU A 377 7.94 6.77 -1.44
N ASP A 378 8.32 6.55 -2.70
CA ASP A 378 9.25 7.43 -3.42
C ASP A 378 8.79 8.89 -3.30
N PHE A 379 9.55 9.72 -2.59
CA PHE A 379 9.36 11.18 -2.57
C PHE A 379 9.28 11.74 -4.00
N LEU A 380 9.99 11.14 -4.96
CA LEU A 380 9.91 11.48 -6.38
C LEU A 380 8.51 11.27 -6.99
N LYS A 381 7.76 10.26 -6.51
CA LYS A 381 6.35 10.05 -6.89
C LYS A 381 5.41 11.05 -6.22
N SER A 382 5.89 11.82 -5.23
CA SER A 382 5.11 12.84 -4.51
C SER A 382 5.19 14.25 -5.11
N ILE A 383 5.99 14.43 -6.17
CA ILE A 383 6.17 15.71 -6.89
C ILE A 383 5.29 15.72 -8.15
N SER A 384 4.64 16.85 -8.40
CA SER A 384 3.90 17.12 -9.63
C SER A 384 4.61 18.21 -10.44
N PHE A 385 4.69 18.04 -11.75
CA PHE A 385 5.15 19.04 -12.71
C PHE A 385 4.07 19.29 -13.77
N ALA A 386 3.73 20.54 -14.03
CA ALA A 386 2.71 20.88 -15.01
C ALA A 386 3.02 22.13 -15.81
N PHE A 387 2.59 22.14 -17.07
CA PHE A 387 2.42 23.36 -17.82
C PHE A 387 1.17 24.08 -17.32
N ARG A 388 1.28 25.39 -17.09
CA ARG A 388 0.20 26.24 -16.60
C ARG A 388 -0.04 27.39 -17.58
N TYR A 389 -1.29 27.75 -17.77
CA TYR A 389 -1.72 28.93 -18.52
C TYR A 389 -2.84 29.63 -17.77
N ASP A 390 -2.62 30.90 -17.41
CA ASP A 390 -3.62 31.75 -16.76
C ASP A 390 -3.76 33.14 -17.40
N GLY A 391 -3.41 33.21 -18.70
CA GLY A 391 -3.17 34.45 -19.44
C GLY A 391 -1.75 34.43 -20.00
N ASP A 392 -0.80 34.00 -19.16
CA ASP A 392 0.60 33.82 -19.49
C ASP A 392 1.02 32.36 -19.35
N PRO A 393 1.86 31.84 -20.26
CA PRO A 393 2.39 30.48 -20.15
C PRO A 393 3.39 30.38 -19.00
N GLY A 394 3.39 29.24 -18.33
CA GLY A 394 4.25 29.00 -17.17
C GLY A 394 4.42 27.52 -16.84
N VAL A 395 5.20 27.28 -15.79
CA VAL A 395 5.46 25.94 -15.22
C VAL A 395 5.06 25.93 -13.76
N SER A 396 4.45 24.83 -13.33
CA SER A 396 3.89 24.64 -12.00
C SER A 396 4.47 23.36 -11.37
N PHE A 397 4.84 23.46 -10.11
CA PHE A 397 5.41 22.40 -9.29
C PHE A 397 4.57 22.24 -8.04
N ALA A 398 4.11 21.03 -7.73
CA ALA A 398 3.50 20.74 -6.44
C ALA A 398 4.29 19.67 -5.68
N PHE A 399 4.42 19.83 -4.37
CA PHE A 399 5.18 18.94 -3.50
C PHE A 399 4.58 18.92 -2.08
N PRO A 400 4.88 17.89 -1.27
CA PRO A 400 4.31 17.74 0.07
C PRO A 400 4.43 19.00 0.95
N LEU A 401 3.38 19.28 1.75
CA LEU A 401 3.31 20.50 2.57
C LEU A 401 4.45 20.58 3.60
N LEU A 402 4.72 19.48 4.30
CA LEU A 402 5.94 19.31 5.09
C LEU A 402 6.95 18.70 4.12
N VAL A 403 8.18 19.23 4.02
CA VAL A 403 9.22 18.92 3.01
C VAL A 403 9.51 17.40 2.79
N VAL A 404 8.97 16.53 3.63
CA VAL A 404 9.03 15.05 3.54
C VAL A 404 7.68 14.33 3.72
N LYS A 405 6.57 15.01 4.00
CA LYS A 405 5.25 14.38 4.25
C LYS A 405 4.08 15.30 3.92
N SER A 406 3.10 14.77 3.19
CA SER A 406 1.85 15.48 2.90
C SER A 406 0.97 15.52 4.15
N VAL A 407 0.25 16.62 4.37
CA VAL A 407 -0.77 16.68 5.42
C VAL A 407 -2.08 16.17 4.83
N SER A 408 -2.54 15.01 5.29
CA SER A 408 -3.86 14.50 4.95
C SER A 408 -4.93 15.30 5.68
N ASP A 409 -6.02 15.63 4.99
CA ASP A 409 -7.24 16.09 5.61
C ASP A 409 -8.12 14.87 5.92
N PRO A 410 -8.23 14.45 7.20
CA PRO A 410 -9.01 13.28 7.58
C PRO A 410 -10.52 13.46 7.41
N ILE A 411 -11.02 14.69 7.25
CA ILE A 411 -12.47 14.97 7.13
C ILE A 411 -12.86 15.06 5.65
N GLY A 412 -12.10 15.81 4.85
CA GLY A 412 -12.38 16.00 3.41
C GLY A 412 -11.82 14.89 2.50
N GLY A 413 -10.98 14.00 3.03
CA GLY A 413 -10.32 12.95 2.26
C GLY A 413 -9.37 13.51 1.20
N GLY A 414 -8.69 14.61 1.51
CA GLY A 414 -7.79 15.34 0.59
C GLY A 414 -6.37 15.48 1.10
N TRP A 415 -5.54 16.17 0.32
CA TRP A 415 -4.15 16.49 0.61
C TRP A 415 -3.95 17.99 0.56
N LEU A 416 -3.21 18.51 1.55
CA LEU A 416 -2.60 19.83 1.47
C LEU A 416 -1.18 19.69 0.95
N VAL A 417 -0.87 20.41 -0.11
CA VAL A 417 0.44 20.45 -0.76
C VAL A 417 0.90 21.88 -0.97
N ASN A 418 2.22 22.07 -1.03
CA ASN A 418 2.80 23.30 -1.56
C ASN A 418 2.66 23.26 -3.09
N ARG A 419 2.27 24.38 -3.70
CA ARG A 419 2.36 24.58 -5.14
C ARG A 419 3.10 25.89 -5.41
N ILE A 420 4.11 25.80 -6.25
CA ILE A 420 4.89 26.93 -6.76
C ILE A 420 4.70 26.97 -8.26
N TYR A 421 4.48 28.14 -8.84
CA TYR A 421 4.54 28.28 -10.29
C TYR A 421 5.28 29.54 -10.71
N PHE A 422 5.89 29.46 -11.89
CA PHE A 422 6.56 30.57 -12.55
C PHE A 422 5.90 30.82 -13.90
N LYS A 423 5.68 32.08 -14.28
CA LYS A 423 5.01 32.45 -15.52
C LYS A 423 5.61 33.71 -16.15
N ASP A 424 5.00 34.15 -17.25
CA ASP A 424 5.43 35.30 -18.06
C ASP A 424 6.79 35.09 -18.78
N HIS A 425 7.17 36.04 -19.64
CA HIS A 425 8.40 36.03 -20.42
C HIS A 425 9.63 35.92 -19.51
N GLY A 426 10.33 34.78 -19.62
CA GLY A 426 11.51 34.49 -18.82
C GLY A 426 11.22 33.99 -17.41
N LEU A 427 9.98 33.56 -17.12
CA LEU A 427 9.58 33.00 -15.81
C LEU A 427 9.79 33.98 -14.65
N ARG A 428 9.55 35.26 -14.92
CA ARG A 428 9.80 36.37 -13.97
C ARG A 428 8.80 36.39 -12.83
N ASP A 429 7.54 36.09 -13.15
CA ASP A 429 6.49 36.03 -12.16
C ASP A 429 6.60 34.75 -11.35
N PHE A 430 6.43 34.88 -10.05
CA PHE A 430 6.51 33.78 -9.10
C PHE A 430 5.23 33.71 -8.27
N SER A 431 4.76 32.51 -7.99
CA SER A 431 3.67 32.30 -7.05
C SER A 431 3.96 31.14 -6.13
N TYR A 432 3.52 31.29 -4.88
CA TYR A 432 3.49 30.24 -3.89
C TYR A 432 2.09 30.15 -3.32
N ASN A 433 1.53 28.95 -3.31
CA ASN A 433 0.23 28.69 -2.73
C ASN A 433 0.13 27.34 -2.04
N MET A 434 -0.73 27.30 -1.03
CA MET A 434 -1.19 26.06 -0.43
C MET A 434 -2.36 25.57 -1.27
N LEU A 435 -2.22 24.36 -1.83
CA LEU A 435 -3.23 23.70 -2.63
C LEU A 435 -3.87 22.59 -1.79
N TYR A 436 -5.18 22.71 -1.59
CA TYR A 436 -6.04 21.60 -1.19
C TYR A 436 -6.55 20.89 -2.45
N THR A 437 -6.23 19.61 -2.56
CA THR A 437 -6.68 18.74 -3.64
C THR A 437 -7.27 17.48 -3.02
N THR A 438 -8.49 17.08 -3.39
CA THR A 438 -9.08 15.85 -2.85
C THR A 438 -8.26 14.63 -3.25
N SER A 439 -8.42 13.52 -2.54
CA SER A 439 -7.77 12.27 -2.91
C SER A 439 -8.09 11.87 -4.33
N ALA A 440 -7.09 11.27 -4.93
CA ALA A 440 -7.04 10.55 -6.17
C ALA A 440 -8.12 9.54 -6.54
N SER A 441 -9.02 9.29 -5.63
CA SER A 441 -10.11 8.35 -5.72
C SER A 441 -11.07 8.59 -6.88
N ARG A 442 -11.13 9.80 -7.46
CA ARG A 442 -12.10 10.14 -8.50
C ARG A 442 -11.43 10.61 -9.79
N TRP A 443 -12.11 10.33 -10.89
CA TRP A 443 -11.75 10.79 -12.22
C TRP A 443 -11.93 12.31 -12.39
N ILE A 444 -12.89 12.90 -11.65
CA ILE A 444 -13.11 14.35 -11.53
C ILE A 444 -13.26 14.73 -10.07
N ASP A 445 -12.58 15.80 -9.68
CA ASP A 445 -12.52 16.27 -8.32
C ASP A 445 -12.46 17.79 -8.24
N ALA A 446 -12.92 18.37 -7.13
CA ALA A 446 -12.71 19.78 -6.87
C ALA A 446 -11.33 20.03 -6.22
N TYR A 447 -10.79 21.21 -6.43
CA TYR A 447 -9.61 21.68 -5.71
C TYR A 447 -9.77 23.15 -5.33
N PHE A 448 -9.00 23.56 -4.33
CA PHE A 448 -8.92 24.92 -3.85
C PHE A 448 -7.48 25.28 -3.52
N ALA A 449 -7.02 26.48 -3.87
CA ALA A 449 -5.71 26.97 -3.50
C ALA A 449 -5.77 28.41 -2.99
N PHE A 450 -4.87 28.71 -2.05
CA PHE A 450 -4.72 30.03 -1.46
C PHE A 450 -3.23 30.36 -1.28
N GLY A 451 -2.83 31.60 -1.58
CA GLY A 451 -1.42 31.97 -1.50
C GLY A 451 -1.12 33.38 -1.96
N TRP A 452 0.08 33.56 -2.48
CA TRP A 452 0.62 34.84 -2.92
C TRP A 452 1.26 34.71 -4.30
N GLU A 453 1.08 35.76 -5.09
CA GLU A 453 1.68 35.95 -6.40
C GLU A 453 2.52 37.23 -6.39
N TRP A 454 3.71 37.14 -6.95
CA TRP A 454 4.64 38.23 -7.15
C TRP A 454 4.80 38.45 -8.66
N ASP A 455 4.37 39.62 -9.12
CA ASP A 455 4.40 40.04 -10.52
C ASP A 455 5.52 41.07 -10.69
N ASP A 456 6.48 40.79 -11.57
CA ASP A 456 7.65 41.64 -11.83
C ASP A 456 7.65 42.17 -13.27
N ASP A 457 7.31 43.45 -13.42
CA ASP A 457 7.31 44.13 -14.71
C ASP A 457 8.73 44.45 -15.25
N GLY A 458 9.78 44.10 -14.49
CA GLY A 458 11.18 44.38 -14.78
C GLY A 458 11.69 45.67 -14.15
N THR A 459 10.82 46.45 -13.51
CA THR A 459 11.16 47.68 -12.78
C THR A 459 10.62 47.68 -11.35
N HIS A 460 9.48 47.02 -11.11
CA HIS A 460 8.83 46.92 -9.82
C HIS A 460 8.23 45.53 -9.64
N THR A 461 8.35 45.00 -8.41
CA THR A 461 7.64 43.78 -8.00
C THR A 461 6.40 44.16 -7.19
N THR A 462 5.24 43.70 -7.65
CA THR A 462 3.97 43.82 -6.91
C THR A 462 3.61 42.49 -6.28
N THR A 463 2.90 42.50 -5.15
CA THR A 463 2.50 41.28 -4.43
C THR A 463 1.00 41.25 -4.24
N HIS A 464 0.37 40.18 -4.70
CA HIS A 464 -1.06 39.94 -4.60
C HIS A 464 -1.32 38.69 -3.76
N THR A 465 -2.31 38.74 -2.87
CA THR A 465 -2.92 37.50 -2.37
C THR A 465 -3.70 36.85 -3.51
N MET A 466 -3.70 35.53 -3.63
CA MET A 466 -4.44 34.83 -4.67
C MET A 466 -5.32 33.72 -4.10
N THR A 467 -6.48 33.53 -4.73
CA THR A 467 -7.34 32.36 -4.53
C THR A 467 -7.57 31.69 -5.87
N GLU A 468 -7.63 30.36 -5.87
CA GLU A 468 -7.95 29.58 -7.06
C GLU A 468 -8.87 28.44 -6.64
N THR A 469 -9.91 28.17 -7.43
CA THR A 469 -10.78 27.01 -7.21
C THR A 469 -11.18 26.44 -8.55
N GLY A 470 -11.39 25.13 -8.61
CA GLY A 470 -11.74 24.52 -9.88
C GLY A 470 -11.98 23.03 -9.81
N ILE A 471 -11.96 22.42 -10.99
CA ILE A 471 -12.03 20.98 -11.17
C ILE A 471 -10.69 20.44 -11.66
N LYS A 472 -10.31 19.25 -11.19
CA LYS A 472 -9.21 18.46 -11.72
C LYS A 472 -9.76 17.19 -12.37
N MET A 473 -9.14 16.79 -13.45
CA MET A 473 -9.41 15.55 -14.18
C MET A 473 -8.11 14.76 -14.27
N ARG A 474 -8.19 13.43 -14.18
CA ARG A 474 -7.00 12.56 -14.31
C ARG A 474 -7.15 11.56 -15.43
N PHE A 475 -6.02 11.27 -16.07
CA PHE A 475 -5.87 10.32 -17.16
C PHE A 475 -4.72 9.34 -16.86
N ILE A 476 -4.95 8.06 -17.16
CA ILE A 476 -3.91 7.02 -17.10
C ILE A 476 -3.32 6.92 -18.50
N MET A 477 -2.03 7.21 -18.67
CA MET A 477 -1.42 7.31 -20.01
C MET A 477 -1.11 5.94 -20.62
N GLY A 478 -0.85 4.92 -19.80
CA GLY A 478 -0.45 3.58 -20.25
C GLY A 478 -1.46 2.89 -21.19
N ALA A 479 -2.75 3.25 -21.10
CA ALA A 479 -3.82 2.71 -21.95
C ALA A 479 -4.19 3.62 -23.14
N THR A 480 -3.39 4.65 -23.44
CA THR A 480 -3.69 5.65 -24.47
C THR A 480 -2.63 5.67 -25.58
N PRO A 481 -2.91 6.26 -26.76
CA PRO A 481 -1.90 6.51 -27.79
C PRO A 481 -0.71 7.36 -27.32
N LEU A 482 -0.82 8.02 -26.17
CA LEU A 482 0.23 8.79 -25.51
C LEU A 482 1.04 7.96 -24.50
N GLY A 483 0.99 6.63 -24.57
CA GLY A 483 1.68 5.73 -23.63
C GLY A 483 3.18 5.99 -23.47
N PHE A 484 3.87 6.63 -24.42
CA PHE A 484 5.26 7.04 -24.24
C PHE A 484 5.48 8.01 -23.06
N LEU A 485 4.45 8.76 -22.67
CA LEU A 485 4.48 9.66 -21.51
C LEU A 485 4.48 8.90 -20.17
N SER A 486 4.09 7.61 -20.15
CA SER A 486 4.13 6.78 -18.93
C SER A 486 5.55 6.59 -18.40
N LYS A 487 6.57 6.71 -19.28
CA LYS A 487 7.99 6.63 -18.90
C LYS A 487 8.43 7.72 -17.91
N LEU A 488 7.73 8.86 -17.88
CA LEU A 488 8.00 9.95 -16.93
C LEU A 488 7.16 9.75 -15.66
N THR A 489 5.89 9.43 -15.84
CA THR A 489 4.96 9.01 -14.80
C THR A 489 3.74 8.43 -15.48
N ASP A 490 3.13 7.42 -14.86
CA ASP A 490 1.90 6.81 -15.38
C ASP A 490 0.70 7.76 -15.39
N PHE A 491 0.81 8.90 -14.69
CA PHE A 491 -0.31 9.78 -14.37
C PHE A 491 -0.17 11.18 -14.95
N TRP A 492 -1.18 11.56 -15.72
CA TRP A 492 -1.35 12.92 -16.24
C TRP A 492 -2.69 13.48 -15.83
N GLY A 493 -2.77 14.79 -15.64
CA GLY A 493 -3.99 15.47 -15.21
C GLY A 493 -4.19 16.82 -15.88
N VAL A 494 -5.43 17.29 -15.83
CA VAL A 494 -5.84 18.63 -16.27
C VAL A 494 -6.59 19.30 -15.12
N ARG A 495 -6.16 20.49 -14.68
CA ARG A 495 -6.95 21.39 -13.82
C ARG A 495 -7.54 22.51 -14.65
N LEU A 496 -8.82 22.76 -14.44
CA LEU A 496 -9.54 23.91 -14.96
C LEU A 496 -10.03 24.71 -13.76
N GLY A 497 -9.58 25.95 -13.64
CA GLY A 497 -9.84 26.79 -12.47
C GLY A 497 -10.28 28.20 -12.79
N VAL A 498 -10.87 28.82 -11.79
CA VAL A 498 -11.07 30.26 -11.71
C VAL A 498 -10.12 30.78 -10.65
N LYS A 499 -9.30 31.76 -11.01
CA LYS A 499 -8.32 32.42 -10.15
C LYS A 499 -8.74 33.86 -9.93
N ASN A 500 -8.52 34.37 -8.72
CA ASN A 500 -8.71 35.78 -8.38
C ASN A 500 -7.48 36.33 -7.66
N LEU A 501 -7.00 37.50 -8.08
CA LEU A 501 -5.97 38.27 -7.37
C LEU A 501 -6.64 39.24 -6.40
N GLY A 502 -6.56 38.92 -5.11
CA GLY A 502 -7.25 39.62 -4.02
C GLY A 502 -8.15 38.67 -3.22
N ILE A 503 -8.24 38.85 -1.90
CA ILE A 503 -9.20 38.12 -1.05
C ILE A 503 -10.55 38.85 -1.01
N TRP A 504 -10.51 40.18 -1.02
CA TRP A 504 -11.68 41.04 -0.82
C TRP A 504 -12.06 41.83 -2.07
N ASP A 505 -11.22 41.76 -3.10
CA ASP A 505 -11.37 42.47 -4.36
C ASP A 505 -11.51 41.44 -5.48
N TRP A 506 -12.60 41.52 -6.24
CA TRP A 506 -12.98 40.57 -7.29
C TRP A 506 -12.77 41.15 -8.70
N GLU A 507 -11.99 42.21 -8.82
CA GLU A 507 -11.74 42.90 -10.09
C GLU A 507 -10.76 42.14 -11.02
N HIS A 508 -10.07 41.12 -10.52
CA HIS A 508 -9.02 40.40 -11.24
C HIS A 508 -9.29 38.90 -11.35
N ILE A 509 -10.44 38.56 -11.91
CA ILE A 509 -10.84 37.16 -12.18
C ILE A 509 -10.24 36.68 -13.51
N GLY A 510 -9.51 35.57 -13.46
CA GLY A 510 -8.93 34.88 -14.61
C GLY A 510 -9.28 33.39 -14.62
N TYR A 511 -9.04 32.75 -15.75
CA TYR A 511 -9.18 31.29 -15.91
C TYR A 511 -7.81 30.65 -15.93
N VAL A 512 -7.72 29.46 -15.32
CA VAL A 512 -6.49 28.67 -15.24
C VAL A 512 -6.72 27.36 -15.97
N VAL A 513 -5.76 27.00 -16.82
CA VAL A 513 -5.62 25.65 -17.36
C VAL A 513 -4.24 25.14 -16.97
N GLU A 514 -4.17 23.98 -16.34
CA GLU A 514 -2.92 23.35 -15.94
C GLU A 514 -2.91 21.89 -16.42
N VAL A 515 -1.86 21.46 -17.11
CA VAL A 515 -1.72 20.12 -17.68
C VAL A 515 -0.37 19.55 -17.32
N GLY A 516 -0.32 18.37 -16.69
CA GLY A 516 0.97 17.82 -16.27
C GLY A 516 0.95 16.46 -15.61
N ALA A 517 2.12 16.10 -15.10
CA ALA A 517 2.52 14.80 -14.60
C ALA A 517 2.68 14.81 -13.07
N GLY A 518 2.28 13.74 -12.36
CA GLY A 518 2.60 13.52 -10.93
C GLY A 518 1.41 13.53 -9.96
N VAL A 519 1.60 13.92 -8.70
CA VAL A 519 0.53 13.89 -7.67
C VAL A 519 -0.53 14.94 -7.96
N TRP A 520 -1.63 14.47 -8.56
CA TRP A 520 -2.85 15.23 -8.80
C TRP A 520 -3.88 15.08 -7.68
#